data_AF-A0A1Y2IB65-F1
#
_entry.id   AF-A0A1Y2IB65-F1
#
_cell.length_a   1.000
_cell.length_b   1.000
_cell.length_c   1.000
_cell.angle_alpha   90.00
_cell.angle_beta   90.00
_cell.angle_gamma   90.00
#
_symmetry.space_group_name_H-M   'P 1'
#
loop_
_entity.id
_entity.type
_entity.pdbx_description
1 polymer ?
#
loop_
_entity_poly.entity_id
_entity_poly.type
_entity_poly.pdbx_seq_one_letter_code
_entity_poly.pdbx_strand_id
1 'polypeptide(L)'
;MKTASKRKNAQCTLPYEKQQRAKTAAKGTLPRSTIERKIATAVHPDVSSSTPSLSSASSSTSSSSLNSTPSTSSTHLEIARDVYLEFLHKKYPNITPRHDYDILTLGTTRIPGTTEEVFAWVDERMQREAASFGSREALLVDVRKMLEQVVSVTGRKPRGPQDRAHIRPIPDSKYSIRLFPSNPYNSEYCMDIVDTATKQPVNSPFEFELWVVPNPKAPWLSMPSGCVRSLERNFGVAQDDILPGEEKWLLRDGQTCLLKRPGKRDVQFTVPIRKHLRPAVAYDVDILDFPEEE
;
A
#
# COMPACT_ATOMS: atom_id res chain seq x y z
N MET A 1 23.62 50.19 24.01
CA MET A 1 23.40 49.80 22.61
C MET A 1 23.37 48.28 22.52
N LYS A 2 22.18 47.68 22.33
CA LYS A 2 21.98 46.24 22.09
C LYS A 2 21.23 46.11 20.76
N THR A 3 21.80 45.40 19.78
CA THR A 3 21.13 45.09 18.51
C THR A 3 20.55 43.68 18.57
N ALA A 4 19.24 43.60 18.33
CA ALA A 4 18.48 42.36 18.26
C ALA A 4 18.67 41.68 16.90
N SER A 5 19.08 40.43 16.90
CA SER A 5 19.21 39.59 15.70
C SER A 5 17.86 38.95 15.36
N LYS A 6 17.28 39.32 14.21
CA LYS A 6 16.05 38.73 13.66
C LYS A 6 16.35 37.35 13.08
N ARG A 7 15.87 36.28 13.73
CA ARG A 7 15.75 34.95 13.11
C ARG A 7 14.62 34.97 12.08
N LYS A 8 14.95 34.68 10.82
CA LYS A 8 13.97 34.40 9.76
C LYS A 8 13.50 32.95 9.88
N ASN A 9 12.21 32.74 10.06
CA ASN A 9 11.58 31.42 9.95
C ASN A 9 11.62 30.99 8.48
N ALA A 10 12.35 29.92 8.18
CA ALA A 10 12.26 29.25 6.90
C ALA A 10 10.99 28.39 6.90
N GLN A 11 10.01 28.76 6.09
CA GLN A 11 8.87 27.89 5.78
C GLN A 11 9.38 26.66 5.04
N CYS A 12 9.23 25.49 5.66
CA CYS A 12 9.48 24.20 5.04
C CYS A 12 8.35 23.92 4.04
N THR A 13 8.52 24.34 2.79
CA THR A 13 7.63 23.93 1.69
C THR A 13 7.80 22.44 1.45
N LEU A 14 6.73 21.68 1.67
CA LEU A 14 6.72 20.23 1.47
C LEU A 14 7.02 19.88 -0.01
N PRO A 15 7.70 18.75 -0.29
CA PRO A 15 8.08 18.34 -1.65
C PRO A 15 6.92 18.26 -2.66
N TYR A 16 5.70 18.08 -2.18
CA TYR A 16 4.49 17.93 -2.99
C TYR A 16 4.09 19.22 -3.74
N GLU A 17 4.33 20.41 -3.18
CA GLU A 17 4.00 21.69 -3.84
C GLU A 17 4.92 21.97 -5.05
N LYS A 18 6.16 21.47 -5.04
CA LYS A 18 7.07 21.58 -6.19
C LYS A 18 6.60 20.74 -7.39
N GLN A 19 5.95 19.60 -7.16
CA GLN A 19 5.43 18.75 -8.24
C GLN A 19 4.19 19.34 -8.94
N GLN A 20 3.37 20.14 -8.23
CA GLN A 20 2.21 20.79 -8.86
C GLN A 20 2.59 21.98 -9.75
N ARG A 21 3.64 22.73 -9.39
CA ARG A 21 4.16 23.84 -10.24
C ARG A 21 4.76 23.35 -11.56
N ALA A 22 5.33 22.14 -11.59
CA ALA A 22 5.87 21.57 -12.82
C ALA A 22 4.78 21.12 -13.81
N LYS A 23 3.59 20.73 -13.32
CA LYS A 23 2.47 20.26 -14.17
C LYS A 23 1.68 21.37 -14.85
N THR A 24 1.77 22.61 -14.36
CA THR A 24 1.08 23.77 -14.96
C THR A 24 1.83 24.37 -16.15
N ALA A 25 3.11 24.01 -16.36
CA ALA A 25 3.92 24.54 -17.46
C ALA A 25 3.84 23.72 -18.77
N ALA A 26 3.18 22.57 -18.77
CA ALA A 26 3.15 21.64 -19.91
C ALA A 26 1.71 21.27 -20.32
N LYS A 27 0.95 22.22 -20.87
CA LYS A 27 -0.26 21.94 -21.64
C LYS A 27 -0.34 22.85 -22.86
N GLY A 28 0.23 22.36 -23.96
CA GLY A 28 0.01 22.87 -25.30
C GLY A 28 -0.02 21.70 -26.27
N THR A 29 -1.11 21.63 -27.05
CA THR A 29 -1.26 20.88 -28.31
C THR A 29 -1.71 19.41 -28.21
N LEU A 30 -3.02 19.19 -28.47
CA LEU A 30 -3.61 17.93 -28.91
C LEU A 30 -3.49 17.81 -30.43
N PRO A 31 -3.52 16.57 -30.97
CA PRO A 31 -4.53 16.33 -32.00
C PRO A 31 -5.31 15.01 -31.84
N ARG A 32 -6.50 15.11 -32.42
CA ARG A 32 -7.62 14.19 -32.56
C ARG A 32 -7.35 13.13 -33.64
N SER A 33 -7.70 11.87 -33.38
CA SER A 33 -8.17 10.95 -34.45
C SER A 33 -9.00 9.80 -33.89
N THR A 34 -10.23 9.72 -34.37
CA THR A 34 -11.20 8.64 -34.17
C THR A 34 -10.86 7.48 -35.09
N ILE A 35 -10.79 6.24 -34.57
CA ILE A 35 -10.85 5.03 -35.39
C ILE A 35 -11.83 4.06 -34.73
N GLU A 36 -12.93 3.82 -35.43
CA GLU A 36 -13.92 2.77 -35.17
C GLU A 36 -13.29 1.39 -35.42
N ARG A 37 -13.52 0.43 -34.51
CA ARG A 37 -13.19 -0.98 -34.74
C ARG A 37 -14.44 -1.86 -34.71
N LYS A 38 -14.60 -2.55 -35.82
CA LYS A 38 -15.64 -3.51 -36.19
C LYS A 38 -15.36 -4.85 -35.47
N ILE A 39 -16.35 -5.36 -34.72
CA ILE A 39 -16.30 -6.66 -34.05
C ILE A 39 -16.68 -7.74 -35.06
N ALA A 40 -15.84 -8.77 -35.21
CA ALA A 40 -16.13 -9.97 -35.98
C ALA A 40 -16.36 -11.15 -35.03
N THR A 41 -17.53 -11.77 -35.15
CA THR A 41 -17.97 -12.94 -34.41
C THR A 41 -17.50 -14.20 -35.14
N ALA A 42 -16.75 -15.08 -34.49
CA ALA A 42 -16.42 -16.40 -35.02
C ALA A 42 -16.89 -17.48 -34.04
N VAL A 43 -17.74 -18.36 -34.56
CA VAL A 43 -18.32 -19.55 -33.95
C VAL A 43 -17.40 -20.72 -34.24
N HIS A 44 -17.04 -21.54 -33.26
CA HIS A 44 -16.52 -22.89 -33.48
C HIS A 44 -16.98 -23.88 -32.40
N PRO A 45 -17.09 -25.18 -32.73
CA PRO A 45 -18.01 -26.12 -32.10
C PRO A 45 -17.39 -26.98 -30.98
N ASP A 46 -18.32 -27.52 -30.17
CA ASP A 46 -18.14 -28.57 -29.18
C ASP A 46 -17.43 -29.82 -29.71
N VAL A 47 -16.46 -30.31 -28.93
CA VAL A 47 -16.03 -31.71 -28.96
C VAL A 47 -15.90 -32.22 -27.52
N SER A 48 -16.84 -33.08 -27.15
CA SER A 48 -16.87 -33.91 -25.96
C SER A 48 -15.89 -35.08 -26.06
N SER A 49 -15.11 -35.34 -25.02
CA SER A 49 -14.59 -36.69 -24.75
C SER A 49 -14.37 -36.91 -23.25
N SER A 50 -14.63 -38.15 -22.85
CA SER A 50 -14.91 -38.61 -21.50
C SER A 50 -13.85 -39.59 -20.99
N THR A 51 -13.39 -39.38 -19.73
CA THR A 51 -12.95 -40.36 -18.68
C THR A 51 -11.83 -41.39 -19.00
N PRO A 52 -11.00 -41.87 -18.04
CA PRO A 52 -11.41 -42.32 -16.69
C PRO A 52 -10.46 -42.03 -15.49
N SER A 53 -11.06 -42.26 -14.33
CA SER A 53 -10.52 -42.32 -12.97
C SER A 53 -9.67 -43.57 -12.71
N LEU A 54 -8.59 -43.45 -11.93
CA LEU A 54 -8.06 -44.55 -11.11
C LEU A 54 -7.46 -44.01 -9.80
N SER A 55 -7.92 -44.60 -8.72
CA SER A 55 -7.54 -44.38 -7.32
C SER A 55 -6.27 -45.18 -6.97
N SER A 56 -5.45 -44.68 -6.05
CA SER A 56 -4.59 -45.50 -5.18
C SER A 56 -4.17 -44.75 -3.93
N ALA A 57 -4.03 -45.50 -2.84
CA ALA A 57 -4.10 -45.06 -1.47
C ALA A 57 -2.74 -45.02 -0.75
N SER A 58 -2.74 -44.23 0.33
CA SER A 58 -2.00 -44.36 1.61
C SER A 58 -0.48 -44.21 1.65
N SER A 59 -0.02 -43.22 2.44
CA SER A 59 0.84 -43.45 3.62
C SER A 59 0.93 -42.19 4.50
N SER A 60 0.70 -42.39 5.79
CA SER A 60 0.63 -41.40 6.86
C SER A 60 2.01 -40.99 7.38
N THR A 61 2.29 -39.69 7.43
CA THR A 61 3.30 -39.11 8.33
C THR A 61 2.72 -37.91 9.07
N SER A 62 2.63 -38.07 10.39
CA SER A 62 2.10 -37.10 11.33
C SER A 62 3.06 -35.90 11.44
N SER A 63 2.71 -34.80 10.78
CA SER A 63 3.18 -33.48 11.14
C SER A 63 1.96 -32.66 11.54
N SER A 64 1.98 -32.14 12.77
CA SER A 64 0.96 -31.27 13.35
C SER A 64 0.93 -29.94 12.61
N SER A 65 0.38 -29.97 11.41
CA SER A 65 0.02 -28.82 10.61
C SER A 65 -1.29 -28.28 11.17
N LEU A 66 -1.21 -27.11 11.79
CA LEU A 66 -2.39 -26.33 12.17
C LEU A 66 -3.27 -26.19 10.92
N ASN A 67 -4.43 -26.82 10.95
CA ASN A 67 -5.49 -26.68 9.96
C ASN A 67 -5.97 -25.22 9.96
N SER A 68 -5.27 -24.35 9.25
CA SER A 68 -5.80 -23.07 8.82
C SER A 68 -6.75 -23.35 7.67
N THR A 69 -8.05 -23.35 7.97
CA THR A 69 -9.12 -23.28 6.99
C THR A 69 -8.79 -22.23 5.92
N PRO A 70 -9.09 -22.50 4.63
CA PRO A 70 -8.90 -21.53 3.55
C PRO A 70 -9.94 -20.44 3.73
N SER A 71 -9.61 -19.49 4.59
CA SER A 71 -10.42 -18.32 4.82
C SER A 71 -10.34 -17.50 3.53
N THR A 72 -11.49 -17.24 2.92
CA THR A 72 -11.69 -16.38 1.75
C THR A 72 -10.90 -15.10 1.94
N SER A 73 -9.87 -14.87 1.13
CA SER A 73 -9.03 -13.67 1.24
C SER A 73 -9.92 -12.46 1.05
N SER A 74 -10.29 -11.79 2.14
CA SER A 74 -10.92 -10.48 2.06
C SER A 74 -9.84 -9.52 1.57
N THR A 75 -9.74 -9.43 0.25
CA THR A 75 -9.13 -8.32 -0.46
C THR A 75 -9.67 -7.05 0.21
N HIS A 76 -8.83 -6.30 0.93
CA HIS A 76 -9.21 -5.07 1.64
C HIS A 76 -9.53 -3.97 0.61
N LEU A 77 -10.66 -4.19 -0.04
CA LEU A 77 -11.32 -3.29 -0.97
C LEU A 77 -12.31 -2.51 -0.12
N GLU A 78 -12.06 -1.23 0.01
CA GLU A 78 -12.87 -0.35 0.85
C GLU A 78 -13.39 0.81 0.02
N ILE A 79 -14.54 1.33 0.40
CA ILE A 79 -15.10 2.51 -0.25
C ILE A 79 -14.21 3.71 0.13
N ALA A 80 -13.78 4.49 -0.86
CA ALA A 80 -12.87 5.62 -0.66
C ALA A 80 -13.38 6.62 0.39
N ARG A 81 -14.70 6.83 0.45
CA ARG A 81 -15.36 7.62 1.48
C ARG A 81 -14.98 7.19 2.89
N ASP A 82 -15.08 5.91 3.20
CA ASP A 82 -14.86 5.39 4.55
C ASP A 82 -13.39 5.53 4.95
N VAL A 83 -12.49 5.23 4.00
CA VAL A 83 -11.04 5.40 4.17
C VAL A 83 -10.68 6.85 4.47
N TYR A 84 -11.19 7.80 3.68
CA TYR A 84 -10.84 9.21 3.86
C TYR A 84 -11.50 9.84 5.07
N LEU A 85 -12.72 9.42 5.43
CA LEU A 85 -13.35 9.83 6.69
C LEU A 85 -12.53 9.41 7.91
N GLU A 86 -12.02 8.19 7.90
CA GLU A 86 -11.15 7.73 8.97
C GLU A 86 -9.85 8.54 9.06
N PHE A 87 -9.19 8.80 7.92
CA PHE A 87 -7.99 9.63 7.89
C PHE A 87 -8.28 11.07 8.34
N LEU A 88 -9.45 11.60 7.97
CA LEU A 88 -9.93 12.89 8.45
C LEU A 88 -10.08 12.87 9.96
N HIS A 89 -10.83 11.93 10.54
CA HIS A 89 -11.06 11.89 11.98
C HIS A 89 -9.79 11.61 12.79
N LYS A 90 -8.87 10.80 12.26
CA LYS A 90 -7.56 10.57 12.89
C LYS A 90 -6.73 11.86 12.96
N LYS A 91 -6.79 12.69 11.91
CA LYS A 91 -5.99 13.91 11.77
C LYS A 91 -6.65 15.12 12.41
N TYR A 92 -7.97 15.20 12.36
CA TYR A 92 -8.81 16.30 12.82
C TYR A 92 -10.01 15.75 13.62
N PRO A 93 -9.78 15.28 14.85
CA PRO A 93 -10.83 14.62 15.64
C PRO A 93 -12.03 15.53 15.96
N ASN A 94 -11.83 16.85 15.92
CA ASN A 94 -12.86 17.85 16.24
C ASN A 94 -13.51 18.47 14.99
N ILE A 95 -13.17 17.99 13.78
CA ILE A 95 -13.74 18.51 12.53
C ILE A 95 -14.82 17.56 12.04
N THR A 96 -16.03 18.08 11.87
CA THR A 96 -17.10 17.42 11.14
C THR A 96 -17.13 17.94 9.70
N PRO A 97 -16.97 17.09 8.66
CA PRO A 97 -16.96 17.54 7.28
C PRO A 97 -18.31 18.14 6.88
N ARG A 98 -18.31 19.27 6.16
CA ARG A 98 -19.52 19.97 5.71
C ARG A 98 -20.08 19.35 4.42
N HIS A 99 -19.20 18.80 3.59
CA HIS A 99 -19.53 18.15 2.32
C HIS A 99 -18.42 17.21 1.84
N ASP A 100 -18.69 16.43 0.79
CA ASP A 100 -17.78 15.43 0.20
C ASP A 100 -16.37 15.96 -0.12
N TYR A 101 -16.26 17.24 -0.51
CA TYR A 101 -14.97 17.87 -0.75
C TYR A 101 -14.09 17.97 0.51
N ASP A 102 -14.69 18.18 1.69
CA ASP A 102 -13.96 18.23 2.95
C ASP A 102 -13.40 16.83 3.26
N ILE A 103 -14.19 15.78 3.03
CA ILE A 103 -13.78 14.38 3.22
C ILE A 103 -12.55 14.06 2.38
N LEU A 104 -12.62 14.33 1.07
CA LEU A 104 -11.52 14.06 0.15
C LEU A 104 -10.28 14.90 0.51
N THR A 105 -10.45 16.20 0.73
CA THR A 105 -9.33 17.13 0.92
C THR A 105 -8.63 16.91 2.26
N LEU A 106 -9.39 16.81 3.36
CA LEU A 106 -8.84 16.63 4.71
C LEU A 106 -8.37 15.20 4.96
N GLY A 107 -8.99 14.21 4.31
CA GLY A 107 -8.53 12.83 4.31
C GLY A 107 -7.14 12.67 3.68
N THR A 108 -6.85 13.41 2.60
CA THR A 108 -5.59 13.28 1.84
C THR A 108 -4.52 14.29 2.26
N THR A 109 -4.89 15.47 2.74
CA THR A 109 -3.94 16.58 2.98
C THR A 109 -3.87 16.95 4.46
N ARG A 110 -2.69 17.27 4.99
CA ARG A 110 -2.51 17.82 6.34
C ARG A 110 -2.32 19.33 6.25
N ILE A 111 -3.17 20.05 6.97
CA ILE A 111 -3.26 21.50 7.01
C ILE A 111 -3.11 21.86 8.49
N PRO A 112 -2.06 22.58 8.88
CA PRO A 112 -1.93 23.06 10.25
C PRO A 112 -2.89 24.24 10.49
N GLY A 113 -3.33 24.44 11.73
CA GLY A 113 -4.15 25.58 12.14
C GLY A 113 -5.32 25.21 13.02
N THR A 114 -6.11 26.20 13.39
CA THR A 114 -7.43 26.00 14.04
C THR A 114 -8.45 25.43 13.05
N THR A 115 -9.58 24.95 13.54
CA THR A 115 -10.68 24.44 12.70
C THR A 115 -11.12 25.48 11.65
N GLU A 116 -11.20 26.75 12.06
CA GLU A 116 -11.59 27.87 11.20
C GLU A 116 -10.55 28.13 10.11
N GLU A 117 -9.27 28.12 10.46
CA GLU A 117 -8.16 28.28 9.50
C GLU A 117 -8.12 27.14 8.48
N VAL A 118 -8.34 25.90 8.94
CA VAL A 118 -8.43 24.71 8.08
C VAL A 118 -9.59 24.85 7.10
N PHE A 119 -10.78 25.21 7.56
CA PHE A 119 -11.93 25.38 6.66
C PHE A 119 -11.77 26.54 5.70
N ALA A 120 -11.21 27.68 6.14
CA ALA A 120 -10.91 28.80 5.25
C ALA A 120 -9.96 28.39 4.11
N TRP A 121 -8.93 27.59 4.42
CA TRP A 121 -8.03 27.04 3.41
C TRP A 121 -8.73 26.09 2.45
N VAL A 122 -9.60 25.21 2.96
CA VAL A 122 -10.37 24.27 2.13
C VAL A 122 -11.33 25.01 1.20
N ASP A 123 -11.97 26.08 1.68
CA ASP A 123 -12.87 26.91 0.88
C ASP A 123 -12.13 27.64 -0.25
N GLU A 124 -10.96 28.23 0.05
CA GLU A 124 -10.10 28.87 -0.95
C GLU A 124 -9.64 27.86 -2.02
N ARG A 125 -9.28 26.64 -1.57
CA ARG A 125 -8.90 25.57 -2.49
C ARG A 125 -10.06 25.11 -3.36
N MET A 126 -11.24 24.91 -2.78
CA MET A 126 -12.45 24.54 -3.51
C MET A 126 -12.76 25.57 -4.58
N GLN A 127 -12.68 26.87 -4.26
CA GLN A 127 -12.99 27.92 -5.23
C GLN A 127 -12.05 27.87 -6.45
N ARG A 128 -10.75 27.63 -6.24
CA ARG A 128 -9.78 27.45 -7.33
C ARG A 128 -10.06 26.21 -8.18
N GLU A 129 -10.38 25.09 -7.55
CA GLU A 129 -10.67 23.85 -8.27
C GLU A 129 -12.02 23.93 -9.00
N ALA A 130 -13.04 24.55 -8.40
CA ALA A 130 -14.34 24.77 -9.03
C ALA A 130 -14.22 25.57 -10.35
N ALA A 131 -13.33 26.56 -10.40
CA ALA A 131 -13.05 27.29 -11.63
C ALA A 131 -12.50 26.39 -12.76
N SER A 132 -11.75 25.33 -12.40
CA SER A 132 -11.22 24.35 -13.37
C SER A 132 -12.28 23.32 -13.81
N PHE A 133 -13.28 23.06 -12.96
CA PHE A 133 -14.40 22.15 -13.25
C PHE A 133 -15.63 22.86 -13.85
N GLY A 134 -15.58 24.18 -14.00
CA GLY A 134 -16.65 25.01 -14.56
C GLY A 134 -17.65 25.51 -13.51
N SER A 135 -17.92 24.72 -12.46
CA SER A 135 -18.72 25.16 -11.32
C SER A 135 -18.41 24.39 -10.05
N ARG A 136 -18.90 24.89 -8.91
CA ARG A 136 -18.80 24.20 -7.61
C ARG A 136 -19.60 22.89 -7.63
N GLU A 137 -20.77 22.90 -8.27
CA GLU A 137 -21.66 21.74 -8.36
C GLU A 137 -21.00 20.62 -9.17
N ALA A 138 -20.37 20.94 -10.30
CA ALA A 138 -19.66 19.97 -11.13
C ALA A 138 -18.50 19.31 -10.35
N LEU A 139 -17.75 20.11 -9.58
CA LEU A 139 -16.69 19.61 -8.71
C LEU A 139 -17.24 18.66 -7.63
N LEU A 140 -18.33 19.01 -6.96
CA LEU A 140 -18.92 18.17 -5.91
C LEU A 140 -19.47 16.84 -6.45
N VAL A 141 -20.02 16.83 -7.67
CA VAL A 141 -20.46 15.60 -8.35
C VAL A 141 -19.26 14.69 -8.65
N ASP A 142 -18.16 15.25 -9.16
CA ASP A 142 -16.95 14.46 -9.47
C ASP A 142 -16.30 13.90 -8.20
N VAL A 143 -16.19 14.72 -7.14
CA VAL A 143 -15.68 14.26 -5.85
C VAL A 143 -16.55 13.16 -5.24
N ARG A 144 -17.87 13.29 -5.31
CA ARG A 144 -18.77 12.22 -4.85
C ARG A 144 -18.48 10.91 -5.58
N LYS A 145 -18.37 10.97 -6.91
CA LYS A 145 -18.03 9.81 -7.74
C LYS A 145 -16.69 9.20 -7.34
N MET A 146 -15.68 10.01 -7.02
CA MET A 146 -14.41 9.51 -6.49
C MET A 146 -14.55 8.82 -5.13
N LEU A 147 -15.34 9.39 -4.22
CA LEU A 147 -15.56 8.83 -2.88
C LEU A 147 -16.35 7.51 -2.91
N GLU A 148 -17.15 7.28 -3.94
CA GLU A 148 -17.89 6.03 -4.14
C GLU A 148 -17.05 4.91 -4.76
N GLN A 149 -15.81 5.19 -5.19
CA GLN A 149 -14.93 4.17 -5.75
C GLN A 149 -14.42 3.21 -4.67
N VAL A 150 -14.28 1.95 -5.06
CA VAL A 150 -13.54 0.95 -4.30
C VAL A 150 -12.05 1.22 -4.48
N VAL A 151 -11.34 1.45 -3.38
CA VAL A 151 -9.90 1.72 -3.36
C VAL A 151 -9.16 0.67 -2.54
N SER A 152 -7.87 0.53 -2.83
CA SER A 152 -6.93 -0.22 -2.01
C SER A 152 -5.93 0.74 -1.38
N VAL A 153 -5.72 0.61 -0.07
CA VAL A 153 -4.87 1.51 0.70
C VAL A 153 -3.56 0.83 1.04
N THR A 154 -2.46 1.36 0.50
CA THR A 154 -1.12 0.89 0.86
C THR A 154 -0.76 1.34 2.29
N GLY A 155 -0.17 0.46 3.10
CA GLY A 155 0.35 0.81 4.42
C GLY A 155 -0.66 0.80 5.58
N ARG A 156 -1.94 0.50 5.35
CA ARG A 156 -2.92 0.43 6.44
C ARG A 156 -2.62 -0.73 7.39
N LYS A 157 -2.39 -0.43 8.67
CA LYS A 157 -2.08 -1.43 9.70
C LYS A 157 -3.33 -2.25 10.11
N PRO A 158 -3.14 -3.49 10.57
CA PRO A 158 -4.22 -4.31 11.12
C PRO A 158 -4.93 -3.65 12.32
N ARG A 159 -6.27 -3.64 12.33
CA ARG A 159 -7.13 -3.07 13.39
C ARG A 159 -7.69 -4.09 14.37
N GLY A 160 -7.75 -5.34 13.97
CA GLY A 160 -8.38 -6.36 14.78
C GLY A 160 -8.15 -7.77 14.24
N PRO A 161 -8.78 -8.78 14.88
CA PRO A 161 -8.55 -10.19 14.54
C PRO A 161 -8.91 -10.57 13.10
N GLN A 162 -9.75 -9.78 12.44
CA GLN A 162 -10.16 -10.00 11.04
C GLN A 162 -9.02 -9.72 10.06
N ASP A 163 -8.08 -8.85 10.44
CA ASP A 163 -6.96 -8.47 9.59
C ASP A 163 -5.87 -9.51 9.70
N ARG A 164 -5.63 -10.25 8.61
CA ARG A 164 -4.66 -11.34 8.61
C ARG A 164 -3.26 -10.79 8.75
N ALA A 165 -2.59 -11.13 9.84
CA ALA A 165 -1.19 -10.80 10.03
C ALA A 165 -0.39 -12.06 10.41
N HIS A 166 0.77 -12.22 9.78
CA HIS A 166 1.75 -13.23 10.13
C HIS A 166 2.74 -12.62 11.11
N ILE A 167 2.80 -13.13 12.33
CA ILE A 167 3.72 -12.65 13.37
C ILE A 167 4.77 -13.72 13.62
N ARG A 168 6.05 -13.33 13.56
CA ARG A 168 7.19 -14.22 13.88
C ARG A 168 8.15 -13.52 14.84
N PRO A 169 8.56 -14.17 15.94
CA PRO A 169 9.49 -13.58 16.89
C PRO A 169 10.86 -13.35 16.25
N ILE A 170 11.50 -12.24 16.60
CA ILE A 170 12.90 -12.00 16.25
C ILE A 170 13.75 -12.75 17.28
N PRO A 171 14.67 -13.65 16.87
CA PRO A 171 15.51 -14.39 17.83
C PRO A 171 16.28 -13.46 18.76
N ASP A 172 16.42 -13.82 20.04
CA ASP A 172 17.13 -13.04 21.06
C ASP A 172 16.62 -11.59 21.22
N SER A 173 15.31 -11.38 21.03
CA SER A 173 14.67 -10.07 21.11
C SER A 173 13.27 -10.18 21.73
N LYS A 174 12.83 -9.13 22.43
CA LYS A 174 11.44 -9.01 22.91
C LYS A 174 10.45 -8.59 21.81
N TYR A 175 10.93 -8.39 20.59
CA TYR A 175 10.13 -7.91 19.46
C TYR A 175 9.84 -9.02 18.45
N SER A 176 8.78 -8.83 17.68
CA SER A 176 8.38 -9.71 16.58
C SER A 176 8.25 -8.90 15.29
N ILE A 177 8.52 -9.55 14.16
CA ILE A 177 8.12 -9.05 12.85
C ILE A 177 6.64 -9.38 12.66
N ARG A 178 5.86 -8.40 12.22
CA ARG A 178 4.47 -8.60 11.80
C ARG A 178 4.35 -8.21 10.32
N LEU A 179 3.97 -9.19 9.50
CA LEU A 179 3.68 -9.02 8.07
C LEU A 179 2.17 -9.07 7.87
N PHE A 180 1.61 -8.14 7.11
CA PHE A 180 0.18 -8.10 6.80
C PHE A 180 -0.06 -7.71 5.34
N PRO A 181 -1.09 -8.27 4.69
CA PRO A 181 -1.44 -7.89 3.33
C PRO A 181 -1.69 -6.39 3.22
N SER A 182 -1.23 -5.79 2.12
CA SER A 182 -1.55 -4.41 1.78
C SER A 182 -2.27 -4.41 0.43
N ASN A 183 -1.80 -3.67 -0.58
CA ASN A 183 -2.46 -3.65 -1.88
C ASN A 183 -2.29 -4.98 -2.64
N PRO A 184 -3.38 -5.74 -2.89
CA PRO A 184 -3.31 -7.02 -3.56
C PRO A 184 -3.03 -6.92 -5.06
N TYR A 185 -3.37 -5.80 -5.70
CA TYR A 185 -3.12 -5.58 -7.12
C TYR A 185 -1.64 -5.38 -7.43
N ASN A 186 -0.88 -4.86 -6.47
CA ASN A 186 0.56 -4.64 -6.60
C ASN A 186 1.40 -5.77 -5.98
N SER A 187 0.76 -6.85 -5.54
CA SER A 187 1.40 -7.90 -4.74
C SER A 187 2.16 -7.34 -3.53
N GLU A 188 1.57 -6.35 -2.85
CA GLU A 188 2.19 -5.68 -1.69
C GLU A 188 1.84 -6.37 -0.36
N TYR A 189 2.85 -6.48 0.49
CA TYR A 189 2.75 -6.69 1.92
C TYR A 189 3.31 -5.47 2.64
N CYS A 190 2.80 -5.19 3.83
CA CYS A 190 3.46 -4.29 4.76
C CYS A 190 4.05 -5.07 5.91
N MET A 191 5.19 -4.59 6.38
CA MET A 191 5.90 -5.09 7.55
C MET A 191 5.93 -4.01 8.61
N ASP A 192 5.67 -4.36 9.86
CA ASP A 192 6.10 -3.56 11.01
C ASP A 192 6.72 -4.42 12.11
N ILE A 193 7.23 -3.77 13.14
CA ILE A 193 7.75 -4.42 14.34
C ILE A 193 6.73 -4.23 15.45
N VAL A 194 6.48 -5.30 16.21
CA VAL A 194 5.59 -5.27 17.37
C VAL A 194 6.33 -5.76 18.61
N ASP A 195 5.93 -5.27 19.77
CA ASP A 195 6.28 -5.91 21.04
C ASP A 195 5.64 -7.30 21.12
N THR A 196 6.43 -8.33 21.44
CA THR A 196 5.97 -9.72 21.34
C THR A 196 4.87 -10.04 22.34
N ALA A 197 4.89 -9.43 23.52
CA ALA A 197 3.92 -9.69 24.57
C ALA A 197 2.60 -8.96 24.32
N THR A 198 2.67 -7.66 24.04
CA THR A 198 1.50 -6.78 23.91
C THR A 198 0.92 -6.74 22.49
N LYS A 199 1.70 -7.21 21.49
CA LYS A 199 1.39 -7.11 20.06
C LYS A 199 1.22 -5.68 19.55
N GLN A 200 1.62 -4.68 20.34
CA GLN A 200 1.55 -3.27 19.96
C GLN A 200 2.68 -2.92 18.99
N PRO A 201 2.39 -2.14 17.93
CA PRO A 201 3.42 -1.71 17.00
C PRO A 201 4.40 -0.74 17.68
N VAL A 202 5.68 -0.87 17.32
CA VAL A 202 6.77 -0.02 17.81
C VAL A 202 7.60 0.47 16.63
N ASN A 203 8.10 1.70 16.72
CA ASN A 203 9.05 2.23 15.74
C ASN A 203 10.45 1.74 16.10
N SER A 204 11.24 1.42 15.07
CA SER A 204 12.61 0.90 15.09
C SER A 204 13.24 0.81 16.49
N PRO A 205 12.89 -0.24 17.27
CA PRO A 205 13.17 -0.23 18.71
C PRO A 205 14.64 -0.51 19.06
N PHE A 206 15.46 -0.76 18.06
CA PHE A 206 16.91 -0.92 18.11
C PHE A 206 17.45 -0.49 16.74
N GLU A 207 18.76 -0.22 16.68
CA GLU A 207 19.42 0.04 15.40
C GLU A 207 19.36 -1.24 14.54
N PHE A 208 18.76 -1.15 13.36
CA PHE A 208 18.80 -2.22 12.37
C PHE A 208 18.68 -1.65 10.97
N GLU A 209 19.00 -2.49 9.99
CA GLU A 209 18.72 -2.20 8.59
C GLU A 209 17.92 -3.36 8.00
N LEU A 210 16.92 -3.04 7.19
CA LEU A 210 16.21 -4.04 6.41
C LEU A 210 16.75 -4.01 4.98
N TRP A 211 17.13 -5.16 4.45
CA TRP A 211 17.68 -5.29 3.10
C TRP A 211 16.83 -6.24 2.27
N VAL A 212 16.68 -5.93 0.99
CA VAL A 212 16.27 -6.89 -0.04
C VAL A 212 17.53 -7.60 -0.51
N VAL A 213 17.48 -8.93 -0.54
CA VAL A 213 18.60 -9.77 -0.98
C VAL A 213 18.10 -10.82 -1.98
N PRO A 214 18.98 -11.38 -2.83
CA PRO A 214 18.59 -12.45 -3.74
C PRO A 214 18.02 -13.64 -2.98
N ASN A 215 17.07 -14.35 -3.60
CA ASN A 215 16.52 -15.55 -3.00
C ASN A 215 17.62 -16.64 -2.97
N PRO A 216 17.95 -17.22 -1.81
CA PRO A 216 18.99 -18.26 -1.73
C PRO A 216 18.64 -19.52 -2.53
N LYS A 217 17.37 -19.75 -2.86
CA LYS A 217 16.90 -20.85 -3.71
C LYS A 217 17.01 -20.57 -5.21
N ALA A 218 17.21 -19.31 -5.58
CA ALA A 218 17.37 -18.89 -6.97
C ALA A 218 18.35 -17.71 -7.07
N PRO A 219 19.60 -17.84 -6.58
CA PRO A 219 20.56 -16.74 -6.48
C PRO A 219 21.02 -16.22 -7.85
N TRP A 220 20.84 -17.01 -8.91
CA TRP A 220 21.14 -16.62 -10.29
C TRP A 220 20.14 -15.63 -10.88
N LEU A 221 18.95 -15.47 -10.28
CA LEU A 221 17.99 -14.46 -10.72
C LEU A 221 18.45 -13.09 -10.25
N SER A 222 18.76 -12.21 -11.21
CA SER A 222 19.10 -10.82 -10.93
C SER A 222 17.89 -10.10 -10.36
N MET A 223 17.90 -9.87 -9.05
CA MET A 223 16.87 -9.12 -8.34
C MET A 223 17.49 -7.86 -7.72
N PRO A 224 16.79 -6.71 -7.77
CA PRO A 224 17.28 -5.50 -7.13
C PRO A 224 17.49 -5.76 -5.64
N SER A 225 18.74 -5.61 -5.20
CA SER A 225 19.16 -5.72 -3.81
C SER A 225 19.43 -4.34 -3.25
N GLY A 226 19.08 -4.10 -2.00
CA GLY A 226 19.28 -2.78 -1.41
C GLY A 226 18.59 -2.60 -0.06
N CYS A 227 18.98 -1.56 0.65
CA CYS A 227 18.38 -1.18 1.91
C CYS A 227 16.95 -0.65 1.69
N VAL A 228 15.99 -1.23 2.39
CA VAL A 228 14.59 -0.83 2.40
C VAL A 228 14.39 0.20 3.50
N ARG A 229 14.01 1.41 3.11
CA ARG A 229 13.59 2.46 4.05
C ARG A 229 12.12 2.27 4.41
N SER A 230 11.73 2.77 5.59
CA SER A 230 10.34 2.82 5.99
C SER A 230 9.52 3.63 4.98
N LEU A 231 8.23 3.31 4.87
CA LEU A 231 7.30 3.96 3.96
C LEU A 231 7.26 5.46 4.23
N GLU A 232 7.25 5.85 5.51
CA GLU A 232 7.26 7.23 5.98
C GLU A 232 8.48 7.99 5.46
N ARG A 233 9.68 7.39 5.55
CA ARG A 233 10.91 7.99 5.03
C ARG A 233 10.92 8.12 3.52
N ASN A 234 10.31 7.18 2.80
CA ASN A 234 10.13 7.29 1.35
C ASN A 234 9.20 8.44 0.97
N PHE A 235 8.27 8.83 1.86
CA PHE A 235 7.43 10.02 1.73
C PHE A 235 8.03 11.29 2.37
N GLY A 236 9.32 11.25 2.75
CA GLY A 236 10.06 12.42 3.25
C GLY A 236 9.81 12.77 4.72
N VAL A 237 9.19 11.88 5.50
CA VAL A 237 9.10 12.03 6.96
C VAL A 237 10.44 11.64 7.58
N ALA A 238 11.02 12.53 8.40
CA ALA A 238 12.26 12.22 9.11
C ALA A 238 12.01 11.13 10.17
N GLN A 239 13.03 10.32 10.49
CA GLN A 239 12.89 9.19 11.42
C GLN A 239 12.28 9.61 12.76
N ASP A 240 12.74 10.73 13.32
CA ASP A 240 12.31 11.24 14.62
C ASP A 240 10.91 11.88 14.58
N ASP A 241 10.40 12.18 13.39
CA ASP A 241 9.05 12.72 13.17
C ASP A 241 8.01 11.61 12.90
N ILE A 242 8.45 10.35 12.81
CA ILE A 242 7.52 9.22 12.64
C ILE A 242 6.79 9.00 13.96
N LEU A 243 5.46 9.15 13.93
CA LEU A 243 4.60 8.94 15.09
C LEU A 243 4.80 7.54 15.70
N PRO A 244 4.76 7.39 17.03
CA PRO A 244 4.94 6.10 17.70
C PRO A 244 4.04 5.01 17.15
N GLY A 245 4.63 3.88 16.77
CA GLY A 245 3.91 2.72 16.25
C GLY A 245 3.39 2.88 14.81
N GLU A 246 3.71 3.95 14.10
CA GLU A 246 3.28 4.14 12.70
C GLU A 246 4.29 3.62 11.67
N GLU A 247 5.55 3.42 12.06
CA GLU A 247 6.62 2.99 11.15
C GLU A 247 6.31 1.62 10.53
N LYS A 248 6.56 1.51 9.22
CA LYS A 248 6.33 0.29 8.45
C LYS A 248 7.18 0.26 7.17
N TRP A 249 7.39 -0.92 6.62
CA TRP A 249 8.11 -1.15 5.37
C TRP A 249 7.18 -1.79 4.33
N LEU A 250 7.32 -1.40 3.07
CA LEU A 250 6.58 -1.97 1.96
C LEU A 250 7.42 -3.06 1.29
N LEU A 251 6.88 -4.28 1.25
CA LEU A 251 7.52 -5.46 0.66
C LEU A 251 6.59 -6.09 -0.39
N ARG A 252 7.10 -7.04 -1.17
CA ARG A 252 6.34 -7.75 -2.21
C ARG A 252 6.33 -9.25 -2.01
N ASP A 253 5.32 -9.91 -2.57
CA ASP A 253 5.21 -11.38 -2.59
C ASP A 253 6.52 -12.03 -3.07
N GLY A 254 7.01 -13.03 -2.35
CA GLY A 254 8.23 -13.78 -2.68
C GLY A 254 9.54 -13.03 -2.42
N GLN A 255 9.49 -11.76 -2.02
CA GLN A 255 10.68 -10.97 -1.73
C GLN A 255 11.44 -11.54 -0.53
N THR A 256 12.74 -11.79 -0.69
CA THR A 256 13.61 -12.23 0.40
C THR A 256 14.26 -11.03 1.06
N CYS A 257 14.14 -10.95 2.39
CA CYS A 257 14.61 -9.85 3.18
C CYS A 257 15.64 -10.32 4.21
N LEU A 258 16.62 -9.46 4.50
CA LEU A 258 17.65 -9.65 5.52
C LEU A 258 17.61 -8.49 6.51
N LEU A 259 17.27 -8.78 7.76
CA LEU A 259 17.31 -7.84 8.87
C LEU A 259 18.70 -7.88 9.51
N LYS A 260 19.48 -6.82 9.28
CA LYS A 260 20.82 -6.59 9.86
C LYS A 260 20.69 -6.10 11.29
N ARG A 261 21.39 -6.74 12.23
CA ARG A 261 21.27 -6.42 13.67
C ARG A 261 22.65 -6.26 14.30
N PRO A 262 23.06 -5.05 14.75
CA PRO A 262 24.34 -4.84 15.40
C PRO A 262 24.55 -5.77 16.59
N GLY A 263 25.71 -6.44 16.64
CA GLY A 263 26.08 -7.36 17.73
C GLY A 263 25.25 -8.64 17.82
N LYS A 264 24.37 -8.92 16.85
CA LYS A 264 23.53 -10.13 16.78
C LYS A 264 23.62 -10.76 15.39
N ARG A 265 23.17 -12.01 15.26
CA ARG A 265 23.07 -12.65 13.94
C ARG A 265 22.00 -11.99 13.09
N ASP A 266 22.23 -11.87 11.80
CA ASP A 266 21.21 -11.40 10.86
C ASP A 266 20.01 -12.37 10.81
N VAL A 267 18.83 -11.84 10.49
CA VAL A 267 17.60 -12.63 10.35
C VAL A 267 17.12 -12.53 8.91
N GLN A 268 17.06 -13.68 8.23
CA GLN A 268 16.55 -13.77 6.87
C GLN A 268 15.14 -14.34 6.87
N PHE A 269 14.26 -13.77 6.05
CA PHE A 269 12.90 -14.29 5.84
C PHE A 269 12.44 -14.01 4.41
N THR A 270 11.45 -14.77 3.93
CA THR A 270 10.83 -14.57 2.63
C THR A 270 9.36 -14.21 2.82
N VAL A 271 8.92 -13.15 2.15
CA VAL A 271 7.52 -12.72 2.17
C VAL A 271 6.66 -13.80 1.50
N PRO A 272 5.54 -14.22 2.12
CA PRO A 272 4.67 -15.25 1.53
C PRO A 272 4.21 -14.87 0.12
N ILE A 273 4.19 -15.84 -0.79
CA ILE A 273 3.55 -15.70 -2.09
C ILE A 273 2.07 -16.04 -1.90
N ARG A 274 1.18 -15.09 -2.20
CA ARG A 274 -0.25 -15.38 -2.16
C ARG A 274 -0.58 -16.31 -3.31
N LYS A 275 -1.41 -17.32 -3.03
CA LYS A 275 -2.13 -18.05 -4.08
C LYS A 275 -3.11 -17.07 -4.70
N HIS A 276 -2.69 -16.39 -5.76
CA HIS A 276 -3.58 -15.53 -6.49
C HIS A 276 -4.67 -16.41 -7.12
N LEU A 277 -5.92 -16.22 -6.71
CA LEU A 277 -7.08 -16.52 -7.55
C LEU A 277 -7.13 -15.44 -8.64
N ARG A 278 -6.07 -15.28 -9.42
CA ARG A 278 -6.10 -14.38 -10.56
C ARG A 278 -7.08 -15.01 -11.56
N PRO A 279 -8.09 -14.28 -12.07
CA PRO A 279 -8.57 -14.57 -13.41
C PRO A 279 -7.32 -14.54 -14.28
N ALA A 280 -7.09 -15.59 -15.09
CA ALA A 280 -5.96 -15.62 -16.01
C ALA A 280 -5.91 -14.27 -16.73
N VAL A 281 -4.87 -13.48 -16.48
CA VAL A 281 -4.55 -12.40 -17.40
C VAL A 281 -4.21 -13.16 -18.67
N ALA A 282 -5.17 -13.22 -19.59
CA ALA A 282 -4.96 -13.83 -20.89
C ALA A 282 -3.97 -12.92 -21.61
N TYR A 283 -2.69 -13.24 -21.44
CA TYR A 283 -1.67 -12.71 -22.31
C TYR A 283 -1.93 -13.34 -23.67
N ASP A 284 -2.00 -12.52 -24.71
CA ASP A 284 -2.05 -13.00 -26.10
C ASP A 284 -0.63 -13.44 -26.50
N VAL A 285 -0.15 -14.48 -25.83
CA VAL A 285 1.17 -15.08 -26.00
C VAL A 285 1.05 -16.59 -25.84
N ASP A 286 1.80 -17.33 -26.63
CA ASP A 286 1.98 -18.76 -26.41
C ASP A 286 2.83 -18.97 -25.15
N ILE A 287 2.34 -19.77 -24.22
CA ILE A 287 3.06 -20.14 -23.00
C ILE A 287 3.67 -21.52 -23.23
N LEU A 288 4.99 -21.61 -23.09
CA LEU A 288 5.72 -22.87 -23.13
C LEU A 288 6.02 -23.29 -21.69
N ASP A 289 5.51 -24.46 -21.31
CA ASP A 289 5.81 -25.07 -20.01
C ASP A 289 6.93 -26.10 -20.18
N PHE A 290 7.92 -26.03 -19.31
CA PHE A 290 8.98 -27.03 -19.19
C PHE A 290 8.73 -27.90 -17.95
N PRO A 291 9.10 -29.19 -17.96
CA PRO A 291 8.96 -30.05 -16.79
C PRO A 291 9.77 -29.52 -15.61
N GLU A 292 9.27 -29.71 -14.39
CA GLU A 292 10.05 -29.44 -13.17
C GLU A 292 11.19 -30.48 -13.08
N GLU A 293 12.40 -30.03 -12.76
CA GLU A 293 13.55 -30.90 -12.48
C GLU A 293 13.54 -31.28 -10.98
N GLU A 294 13.71 -32.57 -10.67
CA GLU A 294 13.77 -33.13 -9.30
C GLU A 294 15.09 -32.81 -8.56
#